data_AF-E3NY94-F1
#
_entry.id   AF-E3NY94-F1
#
_cell.length_a   1.000
_cell.length_b   1.000
_cell.length_c   1.000
_cell.angle_alpha   90.00
_cell.angle_beta   90.00
_cell.angle_gamma   90.00
#
_symmetry.space_group_name_H-M   'P 1'
#
loop_
_entity.id
_entity.type
_entity.pdbx_description
1 polymer ?
#
loop_
_entity_poly.entity_id
_entity_poly.type
_entity_poly.pdbx_seq_one_letter_code
_entity_poly.pdbx_strand_id
1 'polypeptide(L)'
;MNSSSGPMQPEAYRRIFPIVWSLLKHDLVQRENPKADRDSWASRVIEAFIDHLNGLSPNSELKFLGLNFLARLCILDDLPGCQIASELDILAPETQEKLRQWMMGLPKLLWQLGTKNPTTSHLVLSFLHRVVSRPMIFFEACLPDLGRLLVPFFSIDHPSSGRTLPGPYSRLPDSCRKLSEGICWYLLNQPALLLQSAPLRSALRVSNPSFEQSLICSS
;
A
#
# COMPACT_ATOMS: atom_id res chain seq x y z
N MET A 1 -5.82 -16.08 -35.53
CA MET A 1 -4.59 -16.20 -34.71
C MET A 1 -5.02 -16.42 -33.28
N ASN A 2 -5.00 -17.66 -32.82
CA ASN A 2 -5.42 -18.03 -31.46
C ASN A 2 -4.29 -17.65 -30.50
N SER A 3 -4.48 -16.60 -29.70
CA SER A 3 -3.56 -16.20 -28.65
C SER A 3 -3.59 -17.23 -27.52
N SER A 4 -2.80 -18.29 -27.65
CA SER A 4 -2.51 -19.27 -26.60
C SER A 4 -1.57 -18.69 -25.55
N SER A 5 -1.91 -17.53 -24.99
CA SER A 5 -1.25 -17.00 -23.81
C SER A 5 -2.02 -17.52 -22.61
N GLY A 6 -1.69 -18.72 -22.13
CA GLY A 6 -2.21 -19.20 -20.85
C GLY A 6 -1.92 -18.17 -19.74
N PRO A 7 -2.69 -18.19 -18.63
CA PRO A 7 -2.46 -17.28 -17.52
C PRO A 7 -0.99 -17.40 -17.05
N MET A 8 -0.34 -16.25 -16.87
CA MET A 8 1.06 -16.20 -16.45
C MET A 8 1.24 -16.96 -15.14
N GLN A 9 2.18 -17.91 -15.14
CA GLN A 9 2.46 -18.72 -13.95
C GLN A 9 3.18 -17.89 -12.88
N PRO A 10 2.91 -18.10 -11.57
CA PRO A 10 3.55 -17.35 -10.49
C PRO A 10 5.08 -17.40 -10.53
N GLU A 11 5.64 -18.55 -10.88
CA GLU A 11 7.08 -18.75 -11.01
C GLU A 11 7.69 -17.92 -12.16
N ALA A 12 7.02 -17.88 -13.31
CA ALA A 12 7.43 -17.02 -14.41
C ALA A 12 7.35 -15.55 -14.03
N TYR A 13 6.31 -15.16 -13.27
CA TYR A 13 6.15 -13.79 -12.79
C TYR A 13 7.27 -13.37 -11.84
N ARG A 14 7.69 -14.24 -10.90
CA ARG A 14 8.83 -13.97 -10.00
C ARG A 14 10.13 -13.69 -10.76
N ARG A 15 10.35 -14.38 -11.88
CA ARG A 15 11.55 -14.23 -12.71
C ARG A 15 11.63 -12.88 -13.44
N ILE A 16 10.53 -12.14 -13.50
CA ILE A 16 10.51 -10.80 -14.10
C ILE A 16 11.07 -9.75 -13.13
N PHE A 17 11.03 -9.99 -11.82
CA PHE A 17 11.45 -8.98 -10.82
C PHE A 17 12.90 -8.53 -10.96
N PRO A 18 13.90 -9.42 -11.18
CA PRO A 18 15.27 -8.99 -11.45
C PRO A 18 15.40 -8.16 -12.73
N ILE A 19 14.57 -8.43 -13.74
CA ILE A 19 14.57 -7.68 -15.01
C ILE A 19 14.00 -6.28 -14.77
N VAL A 20 12.85 -6.18 -14.10
CA VAL A 20 12.26 -4.89 -13.71
C VAL A 20 13.27 -4.09 -12.89
N TRP A 21 13.89 -4.71 -11.89
CA TRP A 21 14.94 -4.09 -11.09
C TRP A 21 16.13 -3.59 -11.93
N SER A 22 16.61 -4.40 -12.86
CA SER A 22 17.71 -4.01 -13.77
C SER A 22 17.34 -2.82 -14.64
N LEU A 23 16.10 -2.75 -15.13
CA LEU A 23 15.61 -1.64 -15.95
C LEU A 23 15.51 -0.35 -15.13
N LEU A 24 15.01 -0.43 -13.89
CA LEU A 24 14.98 0.71 -12.97
C LEU A 24 16.38 1.24 -12.70
N LYS A 25 17.36 0.35 -12.49
CA LYS A 25 18.76 0.74 -12.27
C LYS A 25 19.47 1.31 -13.49
N HIS A 26 19.11 0.86 -14.69
CA HIS A 26 19.75 1.32 -15.91
C HIS A 26 19.53 2.83 -16.14
N ASP A 27 18.38 3.36 -15.71
CA ASP A 27 18.08 4.81 -15.75
C ASP A 27 19.07 5.62 -14.89
N LEU A 28 19.44 5.10 -13.70
CA LEU A 28 20.40 5.77 -12.80
C LEU A 28 21.80 5.90 -13.45
N VAL A 29 22.24 4.88 -14.17
CA VAL A 29 23.53 4.89 -14.88
C VAL A 29 23.50 5.84 -16.09
N GLN A 30 22.35 5.96 -16.76
CA GLN A 30 22.17 6.82 -17.93
C GLN A 30 22.06 8.32 -17.57
N ARG A 31 21.66 8.66 -16.33
CA ARG A 31 21.48 10.05 -15.89
C ARG A 31 22.77 10.86 -15.76
N GLU A 32 23.92 10.21 -15.59
CA GLU A 32 25.23 10.88 -15.67
C GLU A 32 25.54 11.36 -17.11
N ASN A 33 24.79 10.91 -18.12
CA ASN A 33 24.97 11.32 -19.50
C ASN A 33 24.08 12.54 -19.85
N PRO A 34 24.65 13.74 -20.04
CA PRO A 34 23.89 14.96 -20.35
C PRO A 34 23.20 14.93 -21.72
N LYS A 35 23.46 13.92 -22.57
CA LYS A 35 22.87 13.74 -23.91
C LYS A 35 21.83 12.62 -23.99
N ALA A 36 21.54 11.92 -22.89
CA ALA A 36 20.54 10.86 -22.90
C ALA A 36 19.13 11.46 -23.08
N ASP A 37 18.34 10.85 -23.97
CA ASP A 37 16.91 11.13 -24.11
C ASP A 37 16.23 10.76 -22.79
N ARG A 38 15.57 11.75 -22.16
CA ARG A 38 15.17 11.72 -20.74
C ARG A 38 13.77 11.17 -20.52
N ASP A 39 13.21 10.44 -21.48
CA ASP A 39 12.02 9.64 -21.22
C ASP A 39 12.40 8.57 -20.19
N SER A 40 12.13 8.86 -18.91
CA SER A 40 12.47 8.01 -17.76
C SER A 40 11.90 6.61 -17.98
N TRP A 41 12.77 5.70 -18.43
CA TRP A 41 12.41 4.29 -18.61
C TRP A 41 11.92 3.72 -17.27
N ALA A 42 12.50 4.19 -16.17
CA ALA A 42 12.05 3.86 -14.83
C ALA A 42 10.58 4.25 -14.61
N SER A 43 10.18 5.47 -15.00
CA SER A 43 8.78 5.92 -14.91
C SER A 43 7.84 5.00 -15.69
N ARG A 44 8.16 4.72 -16.96
CA ARG A 44 7.34 3.84 -17.82
C ARG A 44 7.21 2.42 -17.26
N VAL A 45 8.30 1.88 -16.72
CA VAL A 45 8.33 0.53 -16.12
C VAL A 45 7.48 0.49 -14.85
N ILE A 46 7.62 1.46 -13.95
CA ILE A 46 6.78 1.55 -12.73
C ILE A 46 5.32 1.72 -13.09
N GLU A 47 4.99 2.59 -14.05
CA GLU A 47 3.62 2.84 -14.45
C GLU A 47 2.96 1.60 -15.05
N ALA A 48 3.65 0.90 -15.94
CA ALA A 48 3.17 -0.36 -16.52
C ALA A 48 3.03 -1.46 -15.46
N PHE A 49 3.95 -1.51 -14.49
CA PHE A 49 3.88 -2.46 -13.40
C PHE A 49 2.67 -2.21 -12.50
N ILE A 50 2.38 -0.94 -12.17
CA ILE A 50 1.19 -0.56 -11.39
C ILE A 50 -0.10 -0.90 -12.15
N ASP A 51 -0.17 -0.63 -13.46
CA ASP A 51 -1.36 -0.96 -14.27
C ASP A 51 -1.62 -2.46 -14.31
N HIS A 52 -0.57 -3.24 -14.57
CA HIS A 52 -0.64 -4.69 -14.51
C HIS A 52 -1.11 -5.15 -13.12
N LEU A 53 -0.48 -4.63 -12.06
CA LEU A 53 -0.81 -4.98 -10.69
C LEU A 53 -2.26 -4.66 -10.35
N ASN A 54 -2.79 -3.51 -10.79
CA ASN A 54 -4.17 -3.11 -10.58
C ASN A 54 -5.17 -4.05 -11.26
N GLY A 55 -4.85 -4.56 -12.46
CA GLY A 55 -5.68 -5.51 -13.21
C GLY A 55 -5.75 -6.92 -12.62
N LEU A 56 -4.82 -7.30 -11.73
CA LEU A 56 -4.81 -8.64 -11.14
C LEU A 56 -5.96 -8.85 -10.14
N SER A 57 -6.48 -10.07 -10.05
CA SER A 57 -7.48 -10.44 -9.05
C SER A 57 -6.93 -10.25 -7.62
N PRO A 58 -7.69 -9.64 -6.68
CA PRO A 58 -7.25 -9.43 -5.29
C PRO A 58 -6.72 -10.69 -4.60
N ASN A 59 -7.32 -11.84 -4.87
CA ASN A 59 -6.97 -13.11 -4.22
C ASN A 59 -5.93 -13.93 -5.00
N SER A 60 -5.41 -13.43 -6.12
CA SER A 60 -4.42 -14.16 -6.92
C SER A 60 -3.03 -14.13 -6.30
N GLU A 61 -2.26 -15.19 -6.52
CA GLU A 61 -0.85 -15.24 -6.10
C GLU A 61 -0.01 -14.15 -6.79
N LEU A 62 -0.29 -13.85 -8.06
CA LEU A 62 0.39 -12.78 -8.79
C LEU A 62 0.18 -11.41 -8.12
N LYS A 63 -1.03 -11.15 -7.58
CA LYS A 63 -1.30 -9.91 -6.83
C LYS A 63 -0.41 -9.84 -5.58
N PHE A 64 -0.33 -10.93 -4.81
CA PHE A 64 0.56 -11.00 -3.65
C PHE A 64 2.02 -10.74 -4.03
N LEU A 65 2.51 -11.41 -5.07
CA LEU A 65 3.90 -11.29 -5.52
C LEU A 65 4.23 -9.88 -6.01
N GLY A 66 3.33 -9.28 -6.80
CA GLY A 66 3.53 -7.94 -7.34
C GLY A 66 3.44 -6.86 -6.27
N LEU A 67 2.49 -6.98 -5.34
CA LEU A 67 2.41 -6.09 -4.17
C LEU A 67 3.68 -6.18 -3.33
N ASN A 68 4.18 -7.39 -3.06
CA ASN A 68 5.37 -7.59 -2.24
C ASN A 68 6.60 -6.98 -2.90
N PHE A 69 6.73 -7.13 -4.23
CA PHE A 69 7.81 -6.51 -4.98
C PHE A 69 7.74 -4.98 -4.95
N LEU A 70 6.59 -4.40 -5.30
CA LEU A 70 6.44 -2.94 -5.33
C LEU A 70 6.55 -2.30 -3.93
N ALA A 71 5.93 -2.91 -2.91
CA ALA A 71 6.05 -2.45 -1.53
C ALA A 71 7.51 -2.45 -1.07
N ARG A 72 8.29 -3.48 -1.43
CA ARG A 72 9.73 -3.53 -1.13
C ARG A 72 10.51 -2.46 -1.87
N LEU A 73 10.22 -2.20 -3.14
CA LEU A 73 10.83 -1.09 -3.89
C LEU A 73 10.58 0.24 -3.19
N CYS A 74 9.36 0.48 -2.74
CA CYS A 74 8.98 1.70 -2.02
C CYS A 74 9.67 1.86 -0.65
N ILE A 75 10.24 0.84 -0.03
CA ILE A 75 10.85 0.97 1.31
C ILE A 75 12.33 0.61 1.28
N LEU A 76 12.92 0.51 0.09
CA LEU A 76 14.27 -0.03 -0.09
C LEU A 76 15.35 0.95 0.36
N ASP A 77 15.15 2.25 0.13
CA ASP A 77 16.07 3.32 0.52
C ASP A 77 16.21 3.48 2.03
N ASP A 78 15.23 2.97 2.80
CA ASP A 78 15.29 2.94 4.25
C ASP A 78 16.30 1.92 4.82
N LEU A 79 16.88 1.05 3.98
CA LEU A 79 17.83 0.05 4.42
C LEU A 79 19.26 0.61 4.41
N PRO A 80 20.01 0.53 5.53
CA PRO A 80 21.40 0.94 5.59
C PRO A 80 22.22 0.24 4.49
N GLY A 81 22.90 1.02 3.64
CA GLY A 81 23.70 0.51 2.52
C GLY A 81 22.96 0.34 1.18
N CYS A 82 21.66 0.65 1.13
CA CYS A 82 20.85 0.65 -0.10
C CYS A 82 20.63 2.06 -0.66
N GLN A 83 21.56 3.01 -0.47
CA GLN A 83 21.43 4.40 -0.94
C GLN A 83 21.30 4.58 -2.47
N ILE A 84 21.48 3.50 -3.25
CA ILE A 84 21.45 3.48 -4.72
C ILE A 84 20.09 2.90 -5.21
N ALA A 85 19.20 2.54 -4.29
CA ALA A 85 18.20 1.52 -4.53
C ALA A 85 16.80 2.12 -4.79
N SER A 86 16.70 2.83 -5.91
CA SER A 86 15.49 3.41 -6.49
C SER A 86 15.14 4.77 -5.93
N GLU A 87 15.76 5.82 -6.48
CA GLU A 87 15.40 7.23 -6.28
C GLU A 87 13.96 7.52 -6.80
N LEU A 88 12.95 6.96 -6.12
CA LEU A 88 11.53 7.11 -6.49
C LEU A 88 11.11 8.60 -6.43
N ASP A 89 11.78 9.37 -5.58
CA ASP A 89 11.64 10.82 -5.47
C ASP A 89 12.08 11.58 -6.74
N ILE A 90 12.78 10.91 -7.66
CA ILE A 90 13.26 11.49 -8.92
C ILE A 90 12.57 10.83 -10.14
N LEU A 91 11.48 10.10 -9.90
CA LEU A 91 10.56 9.73 -10.97
C LEU A 91 9.77 10.96 -11.45
N ALA A 92 9.21 10.86 -12.66
CA ALA A 92 8.32 11.89 -13.17
C ALA A 92 7.16 12.16 -12.19
N PRO A 93 6.72 13.42 -12.01
CA PRO A 93 5.63 13.77 -11.09
C PRO A 93 4.35 12.95 -11.30
N GLU A 94 4.05 12.60 -12.55
CA GLU A 94 2.91 11.76 -12.95
C GLU A 94 3.06 10.33 -12.41
N THR A 95 4.28 9.78 -12.45
CA THR A 95 4.58 8.47 -11.89
C THR A 95 4.47 8.47 -10.36
N GLN A 96 4.94 9.53 -9.70
CA GLN A 96 4.79 9.70 -8.25
C GLN A 96 3.31 9.79 -7.86
N GLU A 97 2.51 10.50 -8.64
CA GLU A 97 1.06 10.55 -8.46
C GLU A 97 0.43 9.16 -8.61
N LYS A 98 0.86 8.38 -9.60
CA LYS A 98 0.37 7.01 -9.78
C LYS A 98 0.73 6.09 -8.61
N LEU A 99 1.91 6.25 -8.02
CA LEU A 99 2.31 5.56 -6.78
C LEU A 99 1.43 5.98 -5.59
N ARG A 100 1.15 7.27 -5.43
CA ARG A 100 0.22 7.78 -4.41
C ARG A 100 -1.16 7.16 -4.58
N GLN A 101 -1.71 7.17 -5.79
CA GLN A 101 -3.01 6.56 -6.08
C GLN A 101 -3.04 5.07 -5.81
N TRP A 102 -1.98 4.34 -6.16
CA TRP A 102 -1.84 2.92 -5.84
C TRP A 102 -1.88 2.68 -4.33
N MET A 103 -1.11 3.44 -3.53
CA MET A 103 -1.10 3.34 -2.06
C MET A 103 -2.49 3.64 -1.49
N MET A 104 -3.14 4.69 -1.98
CA MET A 104 -4.50 5.08 -1.58
C MET A 104 -5.57 4.05 -2.00
N GLY A 105 -5.26 3.16 -2.95
CA GLY A 105 -6.10 2.02 -3.31
C GLY A 105 -6.01 0.83 -2.34
N LEU A 106 -4.98 0.77 -1.49
CA LEU A 106 -4.73 -0.38 -0.61
C LEU A 106 -5.80 -0.59 0.48
N PRO A 107 -6.38 0.46 1.11
CA PRO A 107 -7.53 0.27 2.01
C PRO A 107 -8.71 -0.44 1.37
N LYS A 108 -9.03 -0.11 0.11
CA LYS A 108 -10.06 -0.81 -0.67
C LYS A 108 -9.68 -2.26 -0.93
N LEU A 109 -8.40 -2.53 -1.22
CA LEU A 109 -7.91 -3.89 -1.38
C LEU A 109 -8.08 -4.70 -0.09
N LEU A 110 -7.75 -4.15 1.09
CA LEU A 110 -7.97 -4.82 2.38
C LEU A 110 -9.43 -5.22 2.58
N TRP A 111 -10.36 -4.34 2.21
CA TRP A 111 -11.78 -4.66 2.22
C TRP A 111 -12.13 -5.82 1.28
N GLN A 112 -11.63 -5.79 0.04
CA GLN A 112 -11.88 -6.83 -0.97
C GLN A 112 -11.29 -8.20 -0.61
N LEU A 113 -10.12 -8.22 0.04
CA LEU A 113 -9.48 -9.44 0.54
C LEU A 113 -10.34 -10.08 1.64
N GLY A 114 -10.98 -9.25 2.47
CA GLY A 114 -11.79 -9.71 3.58
C GLY A 114 -10.98 -10.64 4.49
N THR A 115 -11.54 -11.82 4.76
CA THR A 115 -10.88 -12.90 5.51
C THR A 115 -10.29 -14.00 4.62
N LYS A 116 -10.40 -13.87 3.30
CA LYS A 116 -10.08 -14.95 2.34
C LYS A 116 -8.58 -15.13 2.13
N ASN A 117 -7.82 -14.04 2.24
CA ASN A 117 -6.38 -14.06 2.04
C ASN A 117 -5.67 -13.23 3.11
N PRO A 118 -5.56 -13.76 4.34
CA PRO A 118 -4.91 -13.07 5.45
C PRO A 118 -3.43 -12.78 5.19
N THR A 119 -2.76 -13.58 4.35
CA THR A 119 -1.36 -13.39 3.98
C THR A 119 -1.17 -12.09 3.18
N THR A 120 -2.01 -11.83 2.17
CA THR A 120 -1.96 -10.58 1.42
C THR A 120 -2.41 -9.40 2.29
N SER A 121 -3.42 -9.58 3.16
CA SER A 121 -3.81 -8.53 4.10
C SER A 121 -2.66 -8.16 5.04
N HIS A 122 -1.92 -9.15 5.55
CA HIS A 122 -0.75 -8.92 6.40
C HIS A 122 0.32 -8.11 5.67
N LEU A 123 0.63 -8.46 4.42
CA LEU A 123 1.58 -7.73 3.58
C LEU A 123 1.17 -6.26 3.39
N VAL A 124 -0.09 -6.02 3.01
CA VAL A 124 -0.62 -4.67 2.79
C VAL A 124 -0.58 -3.85 4.09
N LEU A 125 -1.01 -4.44 5.20
CA LEU A 125 -0.97 -3.78 6.51
C LEU A 125 0.47 -3.51 6.97
N SER A 126 1.41 -4.40 6.69
CA SER A 126 2.83 -4.20 7.03
C SER A 126 3.41 -3.02 6.24
N PHE A 127 3.08 -2.92 4.96
CA PHE A 127 3.48 -1.79 4.13
C PHE A 127 2.85 -0.48 4.60
N LEU A 128 1.53 -0.44 4.82
CA LEU A 128 0.86 0.78 5.32
C LEU A 128 1.39 1.19 6.71
N HIS A 129 1.65 0.22 7.60
CA HIS A 129 2.28 0.48 8.90
C HIS A 129 3.67 1.10 8.74
N ARG A 130 4.46 0.63 7.76
CA ARG A 130 5.75 1.24 7.45
C ARG A 130 5.59 2.68 6.96
N VAL A 131 4.68 2.92 6.01
CA VAL A 131 4.40 4.25 5.46
C VAL A 131 4.02 5.25 6.55
N VAL A 132 3.15 4.87 7.49
CA VAL A 132 2.80 5.81 8.58
C VAL A 132 3.93 5.97 9.60
N SER A 133 4.70 4.91 9.89
CA SER A 133 5.78 4.98 10.88
C SER A 133 7.00 5.76 10.39
N ARG A 134 7.25 5.72 9.08
CA ARG A 134 8.33 6.41 8.38
C ARG A 134 7.85 6.81 6.99
N PRO A 135 7.15 7.95 6.86
CA PRO A 135 6.60 8.36 5.59
C PRO A 135 7.73 8.74 4.63
N MET A 136 7.66 8.20 3.41
CA MET A 136 8.35 8.81 2.29
C MET A 136 7.70 10.15 1.98
N ILE A 137 8.50 11.11 1.50
CA ILE A 137 8.09 12.49 1.23
C ILE A 137 6.82 12.53 0.38
N PHE A 138 6.73 11.72 -0.67
CA PHE A 138 5.56 11.72 -1.55
C PHE A 138 4.32 11.02 -0.97
N PHE A 139 4.46 10.13 0.03
CA PHE A 139 3.29 9.53 0.70
C PHE A 139 2.78 10.34 1.89
N GLU A 140 3.61 11.23 2.44
CA GLU A 140 3.22 12.09 3.57
C GLU A 140 1.97 12.91 3.27
N ALA A 141 1.88 13.44 2.04
CA ALA A 141 0.71 14.19 1.56
C ALA A 141 -0.59 13.38 1.54
N CYS A 142 -0.52 12.05 1.52
CA CYS A 142 -1.68 11.17 1.47
C CYS A 142 -2.20 10.72 2.84
N LEU A 143 -1.40 10.90 3.90
CA LEU A 143 -1.76 10.46 5.26
C LEU A 143 -3.07 11.05 5.79
N PRO A 144 -3.43 12.32 5.52
CA PRO A 144 -4.71 12.88 5.99
C PRO A 144 -5.94 12.12 5.47
N ASP A 145 -5.88 11.67 4.22
CA ASP A 145 -7.00 10.96 3.59
C ASP A 145 -7.01 9.46 3.88
N LEU A 146 -5.85 8.87 4.21
CA LEU A 146 -5.71 7.43 4.49
C LEU A 146 -6.68 6.95 5.58
N GLY A 147 -6.87 7.75 6.64
CA GLY A 147 -7.77 7.40 7.73
C GLY A 147 -9.23 7.23 7.29
N ARG A 148 -9.71 8.11 6.40
CA ARG A 148 -11.07 8.01 5.83
C ARG A 148 -11.22 6.78 4.94
N LEU A 149 -10.20 6.48 4.14
CA LEU A 149 -10.21 5.32 3.24
C LEU A 149 -10.19 3.99 3.98
N LEU A 150 -9.64 3.96 5.20
CA LEU A 150 -9.65 2.78 6.06
C LEU A 150 -10.98 2.54 6.77
N VAL A 151 -11.91 3.50 6.80
CA VAL A 151 -13.20 3.34 7.52
C VAL A 151 -13.94 2.04 7.14
N PRO A 152 -14.14 1.71 5.84
CA PRO A 152 -14.83 0.47 5.46
C PRO A 152 -14.16 -0.77 6.03
N PHE A 153 -12.83 -0.79 6.13
CA PHE A 153 -12.09 -1.93 6.67
C PHE A 153 -12.44 -2.23 8.14
N PHE A 154 -12.84 -1.21 8.91
CA PHE A 154 -13.26 -1.32 10.30
C PHE A 154 -14.77 -1.40 10.49
N SER A 155 -15.57 -0.67 9.73
CA SER A 155 -17.02 -0.77 9.84
C SER A 155 -17.74 -0.30 8.57
N ILE A 156 -18.95 -0.79 8.37
CA ILE A 156 -19.83 -0.35 7.29
C ILE A 156 -21.23 -0.05 7.83
N ASP A 157 -21.84 1.03 7.36
CA ASP A 157 -23.24 1.30 7.63
C ASP A 157 -24.12 0.53 6.64
N HIS A 158 -25.00 -0.31 7.16
CA HIS A 158 -25.90 -1.10 6.34
C HIS A 158 -26.99 -0.20 5.74
N PRO A 159 -27.06 -0.04 4.40
CA PRO A 159 -27.83 1.02 3.77
C PRO A 159 -29.34 0.96 4.04
N SER A 160 -29.90 -0.23 4.26
CA SER A 160 -31.34 -0.39 4.51
C SER A 160 -31.73 -0.54 5.98
N SER A 161 -30.78 -0.83 6.88
CA SER A 161 -31.10 -1.03 8.31
C SER A 161 -30.57 0.10 9.19
N GLY A 162 -29.69 0.95 8.65
CA GLY A 162 -29.01 2.02 9.39
C GLY A 162 -28.04 1.50 10.46
N ARG A 163 -27.84 0.18 10.57
CA ARG A 163 -26.95 -0.43 11.57
C ARG A 163 -25.52 -0.40 11.06
N THR A 164 -24.61 0.03 11.93
CA THR A 164 -23.17 -0.09 11.69
C THR A 164 -22.70 -1.50 12.02
N LEU A 165 -22.07 -2.17 11.05
CA LEU A 165 -21.59 -3.54 11.15
C LEU A 165 -20.06 -3.58 11.21
N PRO A 166 -19.45 -4.52 11.96
CA PRO A 166 -18.00 -4.73 11.95
C PRO A 166 -17.47 -5.09 10.56
N GLY A 167 -16.39 -4.43 10.17
CA GLY A 167 -15.67 -4.69 8.93
C GLY A 167 -14.74 -5.91 9.01
N PRO A 168 -14.03 -6.24 7.92
CA PRO A 168 -13.10 -7.35 7.82
C PRO A 168 -12.06 -7.45 8.93
N TYR A 169 -11.57 -6.30 9.42
CA TYR A 169 -10.59 -6.23 10.50
C TYR A 169 -10.91 -7.18 11.67
N SER A 170 -12.17 -7.19 12.11
CA SER A 170 -12.62 -7.94 13.30
C SER A 170 -12.41 -9.45 13.22
N ARG A 171 -12.24 -9.98 12.00
CA ARG A 171 -12.12 -11.42 11.71
C ARG A 171 -10.74 -11.81 11.19
N LEU A 172 -9.79 -10.86 11.12
CA LEU A 172 -8.42 -11.16 10.70
C LEU A 172 -7.58 -11.74 11.84
N PRO A 173 -6.47 -12.44 11.54
CA PRO A 173 -5.52 -12.89 12.55
C PRO A 173 -4.94 -11.74 13.39
N ASP A 174 -4.51 -12.06 14.62
CA ASP A 174 -3.97 -11.12 15.60
C ASP A 174 -2.82 -10.27 15.04
N SER A 175 -1.94 -10.85 14.23
CA SER A 175 -0.82 -10.13 13.61
C SER A 175 -1.29 -9.02 12.68
N CYS A 176 -2.36 -9.24 11.91
CA CYS A 176 -2.98 -8.20 11.07
C CYS A 176 -3.67 -7.14 11.92
N ARG A 177 -4.38 -7.55 12.98
CA ARG A 177 -5.08 -6.61 13.86
C ARG A 177 -4.11 -5.65 14.54
N LYS A 178 -2.99 -6.17 15.08
CA LYS A 178 -1.92 -5.34 15.68
C LYS A 178 -1.33 -4.31 14.72
N LEU A 179 -1.08 -4.70 13.46
CA LEU A 179 -0.59 -3.75 12.44
C LEU A 179 -1.62 -2.66 12.15
N SER A 180 -2.89 -3.03 12.05
CA SER A 180 -4.00 -2.09 11.82
C SER A 180 -4.17 -1.12 13.00
N GLU A 181 -4.08 -1.63 14.22
CA GLU A 181 -4.09 -0.86 15.46
C GLU A 181 -2.92 0.14 15.50
N GLY A 182 -1.71 -0.27 15.13
CA GLY A 182 -0.56 0.64 15.02
C GLY A 182 -0.75 1.75 14.00
N ILE A 183 -1.35 1.43 12.84
CA ILE A 183 -1.72 2.44 11.83
C ILE A 183 -2.73 3.44 12.39
N CYS A 184 -3.80 2.94 13.02
CA CYS A 184 -4.82 3.79 13.63
C CYS A 184 -4.24 4.65 14.74
N TRP A 185 -3.37 4.09 15.59
CA TRP A 185 -2.73 4.82 16.67
C TRP A 185 -1.95 6.01 16.11
N TYR A 186 -1.15 5.82 15.06
CA TYR A 186 -0.44 6.92 14.42
C TYR A 186 -1.42 7.97 13.90
N LEU A 187 -2.39 7.59 13.06
CA LEU A 187 -3.32 8.53 12.42
C LEU A 187 -4.19 9.29 13.43
N LEU A 188 -4.50 8.69 14.57
CA LEU A 188 -5.34 9.29 15.62
C LEU A 188 -4.57 10.16 16.63
N ASN A 189 -3.25 10.08 16.66
CA ASN A 189 -2.40 10.85 17.59
C ASN A 189 -1.53 11.91 16.90
N GLN A 190 -1.51 11.98 15.57
CA GLN A 190 -0.84 13.06 14.85
C GLN A 190 -1.66 14.36 14.94
N PRO A 191 -1.14 15.45 15.54
CA PRO A 191 -1.88 16.70 15.73
C PRO A 191 -2.46 17.27 14.42
N ALA A 192 -1.69 17.17 13.34
CA ALA A 192 -2.10 17.62 12.00
C ALA A 192 -3.29 16.84 11.42
N LEU A 193 -3.54 15.62 11.90
CA LEU A 193 -4.54 14.70 11.34
C LEU A 193 -5.81 14.57 12.19
N LEU A 194 -5.80 15.12 13.41
CA LEU A 194 -6.86 14.93 14.42
C LEU A 194 -8.27 15.25 13.89
N LEU A 195 -8.43 16.38 13.20
CA LEU A 195 -9.74 16.83 12.67
C LEU A 195 -10.31 15.87 11.62
N GLN A 196 -9.44 15.15 10.88
CA GLN A 196 -9.86 14.26 9.80
C GLN A 196 -10.07 12.82 10.29
N SER A 197 -9.67 12.53 11.52
CA SER A 197 -9.63 11.18 12.11
C SER A 197 -10.91 10.74 12.82
N ALA A 198 -11.89 11.65 13.01
CA ALA A 198 -13.15 11.34 13.71
C ALA A 198 -13.94 10.14 13.11
N PRO A 199 -14.09 10.02 11.77
CA PRO A 199 -14.74 8.86 11.17
C PRO A 199 -13.99 7.55 11.44
N LEU A 200 -12.65 7.58 11.37
CA LEU A 200 -11.81 6.43 11.65
C LEU A 200 -11.96 5.99 13.12
N ARG A 201 -11.97 6.95 14.06
CA ARG A 201 -12.17 6.67 15.48
C ARG A 201 -13.51 5.98 15.72
N SER A 202 -14.59 6.51 15.14
CA SER A 202 -15.93 5.91 15.24
C SER A 202 -15.97 4.49 14.69
N ALA A 203 -15.40 4.27 13.50
CA ALA A 203 -15.37 2.97 12.84
C ALA A 203 -14.57 1.93 13.64
N LEU A 204 -13.43 2.33 14.21
CA LEU A 204 -12.60 1.47 15.02
C LEU A 204 -13.30 1.04 16.31
N ARG A 205 -14.07 1.93 16.96
CA ARG A 205 -14.84 1.59 18.18
C ARG A 205 -15.83 0.44 17.95
N VAL A 206 -16.45 0.38 16.78
CA VAL A 206 -17.40 -0.69 16.42
C VAL A 206 -16.70 -2.05 16.37
N SER A 207 -15.45 -2.06 15.87
CA SER A 207 -14.68 -3.29 15.66
C SER A 207 -13.74 -3.65 16.81
N ASN A 208 -13.34 -2.68 17.63
CA ASN A 208 -12.39 -2.83 18.74
C ASN A 208 -12.67 -1.76 19.82
N PRO A 209 -13.68 -1.97 20.68
CA PRO A 209 -14.04 -0.99 21.71
C PRO A 209 -12.94 -0.81 22.77
N SER A 210 -12.09 -1.82 22.98
CA SER A 210 -10.95 -1.76 23.91
C SER A 210 -9.80 -0.85 23.43
N PHE A 211 -9.75 -0.49 22.14
CA PHE A 211 -8.65 0.30 21.59
C PHE A 211 -8.51 1.67 22.28
N GLU A 212 -9.62 2.32 22.67
CA GLU A 212 -9.55 3.63 23.30
C GLU A 212 -8.89 3.62 24.67
N GLN A 213 -9.03 2.53 25.42
CA GLN A 213 -8.34 2.39 26.70
C GLN A 213 -6.81 2.40 26.48
N SER A 214 -6.33 1.81 25.39
CA SER A 214 -4.91 1.80 25.03
C SER A 214 -4.38 3.17 24.57
N LEU A 215 -5.24 4.01 23.95
CA LEU A 215 -4.88 5.38 23.57
C LEU A 215 -4.65 6.27 24.81
N ILE A 216 -5.51 6.13 25.83
CA ILE A 216 -5.47 6.95 27.04
C ILE A 216 -4.28 6.58 27.93
N CYS A 217 -3.97 5.28 28.05
CA CYS A 217 -2.85 4.81 28.89
C CYS A 217 -1.45 5.05 28.31
N SER A 218 -1.35 5.47 27.04
CA SER A 218 -0.08 5.74 26.36
C SER A 218 0.26 7.24 26.27
N SER A 219 -0.59 8.09 26.86
CA SER A 219 -0.44 9.55 26.93
C SER A 219 0.28 9.99 28.20
#